data_AF-A0A9J6PUF0-F1
#
_entry.id   AF-A0A9J6PUF0-F1
#
_cell.length_a   1.000
_cell.length_b   1.000
_cell.length_c   1.000
_cell.angle_alpha   90.00
_cell.angle_beta   90.00
_cell.angle_gamma   90.00
#
_symmetry.space_group_name_H-M   'P 1'
#
loop_
_entity.id
_entity.type
_entity.pdbx_description
1 polymer ?
#
loop_
_entity_poly.entity_id
_entity_poly.type
_entity_poly.pdbx_seq_one_letter_code
_entity_poly.pdbx_strand_id
1 'polypeptide(L)' 'MSTFTIIAIPFFITAVVMFVVAASSKHKAFLYAGSCFMTAAVVNAAIGLSAL' A
#
# COMPACT_ATOMS: atom_id res chain seq x y z
N MET A 1 13.31 9.36 -10.37
CA MET A 1 12.22 8.58 -9.77
C MET A 1 10.96 9.41 -9.89
N SER A 2 9.91 8.88 -10.51
CA SER A 2 8.65 9.61 -10.69
C SER A 2 8.00 9.90 -9.34
N THR A 3 7.31 11.04 -9.22
CA THR A 3 6.53 11.41 -8.02
C THR A 3 5.59 10.29 -7.60
N PHE A 4 4.98 9.59 -8.56
CA PHE A 4 4.11 8.44 -8.30
C PHE A 4 4.85 7.27 -7.63
N THR A 5 6.08 6.98 -8.05
CA THR A 5 6.92 5.95 -7.41
C THR A 5 7.28 6.32 -5.98
N ILE A 6 7.55 7.61 -5.70
CA ILE A 6 7.85 8.09 -4.34
C ILE A 6 6.62 7.93 -3.44
N ILE A 7 5.43 8.25 -3.93
CA ILE A 7 4.15 8.11 -3.20
C ILE A 7 3.77 6.64 -2.94
N ALA A 8 4.18 5.72 -3.81
CA ALA A 8 3.90 4.29 -3.62
C ALA A 8 4.54 3.71 -2.34
N ILE A 9 5.69 4.24 -1.91
CA ILE A 9 6.45 3.76 -0.75
C ILE A 9 5.67 3.90 0.58
N PRO A 10 5.19 5.10 0.98
CA PRO A 10 4.44 5.23 2.23
C PRO A 10 3.11 4.46 2.22
N PHE A 11 2.45 4.31 1.06
CA PHE A 11 1.26 3.46 0.96
C PHE A 11 1.58 1.98 1.16
N PHE A 12 2.69 1.50 0.61
CA PHE A 12 3.14 0.13 0.81
C PHE A 12 3.47 -0.15 2.28
N ILE A 13 4.21 0.76 2.94
CA ILE A 13 4.54 0.64 4.37
C ILE A 13 3.25 0.59 5.20
N THR A 14 2.30 1.48 4.91
CA THR A 14 1.01 1.52 5.62
C THR A 14 0.22 0.23 5.43
N ALA A 15 0.19 -0.32 4.21
CA ALA A 15 -0.46 -1.59 3.92
C ALA A 15 0.14 -2.74 4.74
N VAL A 16 1.47 -2.84 4.79
CA VAL A 16 2.17 -3.87 5.57
C VAL A 16 1.86 -3.73 7.06
N VAL A 17 1.93 -2.52 7.61
CA VAL A 17 1.59 -2.27 9.02
C VAL A 17 0.14 -2.69 9.32
N MET A 18 -0.81 -2.32 8.47
CA MET A 18 -2.21 -2.70 8.63
C MET A 18 -2.41 -4.22 8.55
N PHE A 19 -1.71 -4.93 7.67
CA PHE A 19 -1.77 -6.39 7.62
C PHE A 19 -1.18 -7.04 8.87
N VAL A 20 -0.07 -6.53 9.39
CA VAL A 20 0.52 -7.02 10.64
C VAL A 20 -0.45 -6.82 11.81
N VAL A 21 -1.02 -5.62 11.93
CA VAL A 21 -2.03 -5.32 12.97
C VAL A 21 -3.27 -6.20 12.79
N ALA A 22 -3.71 -6.45 11.56
CA ALA A 22 -4.82 -7.35 11.29
C ALA A 22 -4.54 -8.79 11.72
N ALA A 23 -3.32 -9.28 11.50
CA ALA A 23 -2.88 -10.60 11.93
C ALA A 23 -2.81 -10.70 13.46
N SER A 24 -2.35 -9.65 14.15
CA SER A 24 -2.25 -9.60 15.61
C SER A 24 -3.60 -9.41 16.32
N SER A 25 -4.41 -8.44 15.88
CA SER A 25 -5.68 -8.09 16.54
C SER A 25 -6.89 -8.88 16.01
N LYS A 26 -6.73 -9.68 14.94
CA LYS A 26 -7.81 -10.42 14.24
C LYS A 26 -8.99 -9.54 13.78
N HIS A 27 -8.80 -8.22 13.74
CA HIS A 27 -9.81 -7.27 13.30
C HIS A 27 -9.83 -7.18 11.78
N LYS A 28 -10.90 -7.70 11.17
CA LYS A 28 -11.08 -7.75 9.71
C LYS A 28 -11.01 -6.37 9.04
N ALA A 29 -11.36 -5.30 9.76
CA ALA A 29 -11.25 -3.92 9.27
C ALA A 29 -9.83 -3.58 8.80
N PHE A 30 -8.80 -4.03 9.52
CA PHE A 30 -7.41 -3.78 9.16
C PHE A 30 -6.96 -4.60 7.95
N LEU A 31 -7.57 -5.78 7.69
CA LEU A 31 -7.34 -6.51 6.44
C LEU A 31 -7.86 -5.72 5.24
N TYR A 32 -9.07 -5.15 5.33
CA TYR A 32 -9.66 -4.35 4.25
C TYR A 32 -8.90 -3.04 4.02
N ALA A 33 -8.47 -2.38 5.10
CA ALA A 33 -7.65 -1.17 4.99
C ALA A 33 -6.29 -1.48 4.35
N GLY A 34 -5.62 -2.55 4.81
CA GLY A 34 -4.33 -2.99 4.27
C GLY A 34 -4.41 -3.34 2.79
N SER A 35 -5.45 -4.06 2.36
CA SER A 35 -5.65 -4.38 0.94
C SER A 35 -5.87 -3.13 0.09
N CYS A 36 -6.64 -2.16 0.58
CA CYS A 36 -6.87 -0.90 -0.13
C CYS A 36 -5.57 -0.10 -0.31
N PHE A 37 -4.77 0.05 0.75
CA PHE A 37 -3.46 0.71 0.67
C PHE A 37 -2.47 -0.06 -0.22
N MET A 38 -2.51 -1.39 -0.22
CA MET A 38 -1.68 -2.22 -1.09
C MET A 38 -2.02 -1.98 -2.57
N THR A 39 -3.32 -1.98 -2.92
CA THR A 39 -3.76 -1.68 -4.29
C THR A 39 -3.33 -0.27 -4.70
N ALA A 40 -3.48 0.72 -3.83
CA ALA A 40 -3.04 2.09 -4.09
C ALA A 40 -1.52 2.16 -4.33
N ALA A 41 -0.71 1.45 -3.53
CA ALA A 41 0.73 1.39 -3.72
C ALA A 41 1.12 0.80 -5.09
N VAL A 42 0.48 -0.31 -5.49
CA VAL A 42 0.72 -0.97 -6.77
C VAL A 42 0.36 -0.07 -7.95
N VAL A 43 -0.81 0.60 -7.90
CA VAL A 43 -1.23 1.53 -8.97
C VAL A 43 -0.24 2.69 -9.11
N ASN A 44 0.16 3.31 -8.00
CA ASN A 44 1.13 4.40 -8.03
C ASN A 44 2.50 3.95 -8.54
N ALA A 45 2.95 2.75 -8.17
CA ALA A 45 4.20 2.18 -8.69
C ALA A 45 4.11 1.90 -10.20
N ALA A 46 2.99 1.35 -10.68
CA ALA A 46 2.76 1.05 -12.09
C ALA A 46 2.71 2.33 -12.94
N ILE A 47 2.04 3.38 -12.47
CA ILE A 47 2.02 4.69 -13.13
C ILE A 47 3.44 5.28 -13.17
N GLY A 48 4.16 5.20 -12.05
CA GLY A 48 5.53 5.69 -11.96
C GLY A 48 6.50 4.97 -12.91
N LEU A 49 6.29 3.67 -13.14
CA LEU A 49 7.06 2.87 -14.10
C LEU A 49 6.67 3.16 -15.55
N SER A 50 5.38 3.34 -15.83
CA SER A 50 4.88 3.63 -17.19
C SER A 50 5.18 5.05 -17.65
N ALA A 51 5.56 5.95 -16.73
CA ALA A 51 5.96 7.33 -17.01
C ALA A 51 7.47 7.50 -17.24
N LEU A 52 8.23 6.39 -17.29
CA LEU A 52 9.67 6.35 -17.59
C LEU A 52 9.91 6.14 -19.09
#